data_AF-A0A4Q0M3G8-F1
#
_entry.id   AF-A0A4Q0M3G8-F1
#
_cell.length_a   1.000
_cell.length_b   1.000
_cell.length_c   1.000
_cell.angle_alpha   90.00
_cell.angle_beta   90.00
_cell.angle_gamma   90.00
#
_symmetry.space_group_name_H-M   'P 1'
#
loop_
_entity.id
_entity.type
_entity.pdbx_description
1 polymer ?
#
loop_
_entity_poly.entity_id
_entity_poly.type
_entity_poly.pdbx_seq_one_letter_code
_entity_poly.pdbx_strand_id
1 'polypeptide(L)'
;MTPILMLGNSHVACARLAWPGMRGDHSGIDLTVFGAPMRAMGELVLDGSTLRAGTPQSSSLLRRVSGDNHIDLSRFEIVAVVGMELSLAAAVRLFSAYRPWSAGAAGGGHLISEGAFHDALVDAAAASDALRLCGKIRHVYAGPLFVMPQPNPLEGLLASTEGKANAIGVGRWSSAARSWGPNLYAAFRAACRDACAAHGATFVAQPDDTLADGFFTRDEYRYHDPATKEDYAHMNISYGERLCRLAAEFAADRPAALTYG
;
A
#
# COMPACT_ATOMS: atom_id res chain seq x y z
N MET A 1 5.83 19.73 -16.12
CA MET A 1 6.04 18.58 -15.23
C MET A 1 4.69 18.19 -14.69
N THR A 2 4.35 16.91 -14.66
CA THR A 2 3.11 16.40 -14.07
C THR A 2 3.27 16.34 -12.55
N PRO A 3 2.53 17.16 -11.77
CA PRO A 3 2.60 17.13 -10.32
C PRO A 3 1.87 15.89 -9.79
N ILE A 4 2.58 15.06 -9.03
CA ILE A 4 2.06 13.83 -8.43
C ILE A 4 2.15 13.97 -6.91
N LEU A 5 1.06 13.66 -6.21
CA LEU A 5 1.03 13.53 -4.77
C LEU A 5 1.04 12.06 -4.37
N MET A 6 1.99 11.65 -3.53
CA MET A 6 2.00 10.33 -2.91
C MET A 6 1.70 10.44 -1.41
N LEU A 7 0.53 9.94 -1.04
CA LEU A 7 0.02 9.87 0.32
C LEU A 7 0.30 8.50 0.93
N GLY A 8 0.70 8.46 2.19
CA GLY A 8 0.81 7.18 2.88
C GLY A 8 1.35 7.27 4.30
N ASN A 9 1.52 6.10 4.91
CA ASN A 9 2.10 5.99 6.25
C ASN A 9 3.64 5.87 6.20
N SER A 10 4.27 5.10 7.09
CA SER A 10 5.72 4.90 7.05
C SER A 10 6.23 4.28 5.73
N HIS A 11 5.39 3.57 4.97
CA HIS A 11 5.84 2.92 3.73
C HIS A 11 6.18 3.91 2.59
N VAL A 12 5.65 5.15 2.59
CA VAL A 12 6.06 6.16 1.59
C VAL A 12 7.41 6.82 1.91
N ALA A 13 7.99 6.56 3.09
CA ALA A 13 9.28 7.11 3.46
C ALA A 13 10.39 6.69 2.49
N CYS A 14 10.38 5.43 2.03
CA CYS A 14 11.36 4.93 1.07
C CYS A 14 11.31 5.70 -0.27
N ALA A 15 10.12 5.97 -0.81
CA ALA A 15 9.93 6.75 -2.04
C ALA A 15 10.45 8.19 -1.88
N ARG A 16 10.20 8.81 -0.72
CA ARG A 16 10.73 10.16 -0.43
C ARG A 16 12.25 10.19 -0.41
N LEU A 17 12.89 9.17 0.15
CA LEU A 17 14.36 9.07 0.18
C LEU A 17 14.94 8.79 -1.21
N ALA A 18 14.24 8.02 -2.04
CA ALA A 18 14.65 7.70 -3.40
C ALA A 18 14.51 8.88 -4.38
N TRP A 19 13.43 9.66 -4.27
CA TRP A 19 13.06 10.65 -5.29
C TRP A 19 14.16 11.66 -5.66
N PRO A 20 14.93 12.24 -4.72
CA PRO A 20 16.01 13.17 -5.07
C PRO A 20 17.04 12.59 -6.06
N GLY A 21 17.36 11.28 -5.94
CA GLY A 21 18.30 10.60 -6.83
C GLY A 21 17.71 10.26 -8.20
N MET A 22 16.39 10.15 -8.29
CA MET A 22 15.68 9.76 -9.51
C MET A 22 15.17 10.93 -10.36
N ARG A 23 15.13 12.15 -9.78
CA ARG A 23 14.51 13.31 -10.42
C ARG A 23 15.09 13.62 -11.81
N GLY A 24 16.37 13.37 -12.03
CA GLY A 24 17.04 13.59 -13.32
C GLY A 24 16.48 12.70 -14.44
N ASP A 25 16.29 11.41 -14.15
CA ASP A 25 15.77 10.42 -15.11
C ASP A 25 14.27 10.60 -15.38
N HIS A 26 13.57 11.31 -14.48
CA HIS A 26 12.12 11.52 -14.54
C HIS A 26 11.76 13.01 -14.55
N SER A 27 12.46 13.81 -15.36
CA SER A 27 12.29 15.27 -15.45
C SER A 27 10.87 15.73 -15.85
N GLY A 28 10.06 14.84 -16.42
CA GLY A 28 8.65 15.10 -16.72
C GLY A 28 7.72 15.13 -15.49
N ILE A 29 8.19 14.74 -14.31
CA ILE A 29 7.37 14.54 -13.11
C ILE A 29 7.85 15.41 -11.96
N ASP A 30 6.89 15.90 -11.17
CA ASP A 30 7.14 16.56 -9.89
C ASP A 30 6.44 15.81 -8.76
N LEU A 31 7.18 14.94 -8.06
CA LEU A 31 6.63 14.10 -6.99
C LEU A 31 6.72 14.80 -5.64
N THR A 32 5.57 14.98 -5.00
CA THR A 32 5.45 15.35 -3.59
C THR A 32 5.04 14.15 -2.76
N VAL A 33 5.80 13.83 -1.71
CA VAL A 33 5.44 12.78 -0.74
C VAL A 33 4.92 13.42 0.54
N PHE A 34 3.69 13.08 0.93
CA PHE A 34 3.04 13.58 2.13
C PHE A 34 2.53 12.41 2.97
N GLY A 35 3.11 12.22 4.14
CA GLY A 35 2.79 11.10 5.00
C GLY A 35 3.09 11.33 6.47
N ALA A 36 2.56 10.44 7.30
CA ALA A 36 2.83 10.37 8.73
C ALA A 36 2.78 8.91 9.20
N PRO A 37 3.54 8.53 10.24
CA PRO A 37 3.57 7.17 10.73
C PRO A 37 2.23 6.76 11.35
N MET A 38 2.05 5.45 11.51
CA MET A 38 0.90 4.85 12.20
C MET A 38 -0.45 5.26 11.57
N ARG A 39 -1.47 5.51 12.40
CA ARG A 39 -2.84 5.84 12.01
C ARG A 39 -3.08 7.33 11.76
N ALA A 40 -2.06 8.17 11.85
CA ALA A 40 -2.20 9.62 11.69
C ALA A 40 -2.81 10.01 10.32
N MET A 41 -2.57 9.20 9.28
CA MET A 41 -3.16 9.41 7.96
C MET A 41 -4.66 9.08 7.91
N GLY A 42 -5.15 8.16 8.73
CA GLY A 42 -6.58 7.85 8.86
C GLY A 42 -7.38 8.98 9.51
N GLU A 43 -6.71 9.83 10.30
CA GLU A 43 -7.28 10.99 11.00
C GLU A 43 -7.37 12.25 10.12
N LEU A 44 -6.94 12.20 8.86
CA LEU A 44 -7.06 13.35 7.96
C LEU A 44 -8.53 13.72 7.74
N VAL A 45 -8.81 15.02 7.77
CA VAL A 45 -10.11 15.62 7.44
C VAL A 45 -9.97 16.47 6.20
N LEU A 46 -11.08 16.62 5.48
CA LEU A 46 -11.14 17.42 4.28
C LEU A 46 -11.73 18.80 4.59
N ASP A 47 -11.08 19.85 4.09
CA ASP A 47 -11.56 21.24 4.13
C ASP A 47 -11.43 21.83 2.72
N GLY A 48 -12.53 21.84 1.97
CA GLY A 48 -12.49 22.08 0.53
C GLY A 48 -11.59 21.07 -0.19
N SER A 49 -10.64 21.54 -0.98
CA SER A 49 -9.62 20.69 -1.64
C SER A 49 -8.44 20.33 -0.74
N THR A 50 -8.40 20.82 0.50
CA THR A 50 -7.25 20.63 1.40
C THR A 50 -7.47 19.45 2.34
N LEU A 51 -6.56 18.47 2.30
CA LEU A 51 -6.42 17.47 3.37
C LEU A 51 -5.61 18.07 4.51
N ARG A 52 -6.10 17.97 5.75
CA ARG A 52 -5.38 18.43 6.93
C ARG A 52 -5.52 17.46 8.09
N ALA A 53 -4.61 17.54 9.05
CA ALA A 53 -4.74 16.84 10.32
C ALA A 53 -6.09 17.10 11.00
N GLY A 54 -6.81 16.04 11.40
CA GLY A 54 -8.02 16.15 12.20
C GLY A 54 -7.77 16.29 13.70
N THR A 55 -6.53 16.06 14.17
CA THR A 55 -6.16 16.11 15.59
C THR A 55 -4.84 16.86 15.81
N PRO A 56 -4.58 17.42 17.00
CA PRO A 56 -3.27 18.00 17.32
C PRO A 56 -2.11 16.99 17.21
N GLN A 57 -2.38 15.72 17.54
CA GLN A 57 -1.38 14.66 17.46
C GLN A 57 -1.01 14.34 16.00
N SER A 58 -1.99 14.11 15.12
CA SER A 58 -1.74 13.90 13.69
C SER A 58 -1.08 15.14 13.06
N SER A 59 -1.46 16.34 13.49
CA SER A 59 -0.84 17.61 13.06
C SER A 59 0.64 17.66 13.38
N SER A 60 1.03 17.35 14.62
CA SER A 60 2.44 17.29 15.03
C SER A 60 3.24 16.25 14.24
N LEU A 61 2.66 15.06 14.05
CA LEU A 61 3.30 13.97 13.29
C LEU A 61 3.50 14.33 11.82
N LEU A 62 2.51 14.94 11.19
CA LEU A 62 2.61 15.40 9.80
C LEU A 62 3.66 16.49 9.64
N ARG A 63 3.67 17.53 10.49
CA ARG A 63 4.73 18.56 10.42
C ARG A 63 6.11 17.97 10.56
N ARG A 64 6.28 17.03 11.49
CA ARG A 64 7.57 16.36 11.73
C ARG A 64 8.04 15.59 10.50
N VAL A 65 7.13 14.86 9.85
CA VAL A 65 7.49 14.06 8.67
C VAL A 65 7.48 14.94 7.43
N SER A 66 6.32 15.43 7.02
CA SER A 66 6.09 16.11 5.74
C SER A 66 6.48 17.59 5.72
N GLY A 67 6.86 18.18 6.85
CA GLY A 67 7.16 19.62 6.97
C GLY A 67 5.91 20.50 7.10
N ASP A 68 4.73 19.95 6.84
CA ASP A 68 3.44 20.62 6.96
C ASP A 68 2.38 19.66 7.53
N ASN A 69 1.25 20.19 8.00
CA ASN A 69 0.10 19.42 8.49
C ASN A 69 -1.10 19.43 7.54
N HIS A 70 -0.94 20.00 6.35
CA HIS A 70 -1.97 20.06 5.33
C HIS A 70 -1.38 19.97 3.93
N ILE A 71 -2.23 19.60 2.96
CA ILE A 71 -1.86 19.53 1.55
C ILE A 71 -3.11 19.82 0.70
N ASP A 72 -2.98 20.74 -0.26
CA ASP A 72 -4.05 21.09 -1.20
C ASP A 72 -4.01 20.16 -2.42
N LEU A 73 -5.06 19.36 -2.59
CA LEU A 73 -5.21 18.39 -3.67
C LEU A 73 -5.34 19.06 -5.05
N SER A 74 -5.77 20.32 -5.11
CA SER A 74 -5.94 21.05 -6.38
C SER A 74 -4.63 21.26 -7.14
N ARG A 75 -3.49 21.14 -6.44
CA ARG A 75 -2.14 21.34 -6.98
C ARG A 75 -1.59 20.14 -7.74
N PHE A 76 -2.32 19.02 -7.77
CA PHE A 76 -1.82 17.74 -8.28
C PHE A 76 -2.68 17.21 -9.42
N GLU A 77 -2.02 16.70 -10.45
CA GLU A 77 -2.68 16.06 -11.59
C GLU A 77 -2.92 14.57 -11.34
N ILE A 78 -2.18 13.97 -10.40
CA ILE A 78 -2.29 12.57 -9.98
C ILE A 78 -2.15 12.49 -8.48
N VAL A 79 -2.97 11.65 -7.86
CA VAL A 79 -2.84 11.28 -6.44
C VAL A 79 -2.61 9.77 -6.33
N ALA A 80 -1.64 9.39 -5.50
CA ALA A 80 -1.32 8.02 -5.14
C ALA A 80 -1.56 7.82 -3.64
N VAL A 81 -2.21 6.73 -3.24
CA VAL A 81 -2.34 6.33 -1.84
C VAL A 81 -1.59 5.01 -1.64
N VAL A 82 -0.61 4.98 -0.74
CA VAL A 82 0.31 3.85 -0.57
C VAL A 82 0.24 3.34 0.87
N GLY A 83 -0.02 2.04 1.02
CA GLY A 83 -0.03 1.37 2.30
C GLY A 83 -1.34 1.54 3.06
N MET A 84 -1.28 2.06 4.28
CA MET A 84 -2.45 2.41 5.11
C MET A 84 -3.44 1.26 5.34
N GLU A 85 -2.97 0.17 5.94
CA GLU A 85 -3.75 -1.04 6.28
C GLU A 85 -4.29 -1.85 5.07
N LEU A 86 -4.12 -1.38 3.83
CA LEU A 86 -4.35 -2.20 2.64
C LEU A 86 -3.18 -3.19 2.48
N SER A 87 -3.34 -4.40 3.01
CA SER A 87 -2.22 -5.35 3.16
C SER A 87 -2.65 -6.80 2.97
N LEU A 88 -1.72 -7.59 2.40
CA LEU A 88 -1.81 -9.06 2.34
C LEU A 88 -1.98 -9.69 3.73
N ALA A 89 -1.59 -9.01 4.81
CA ALA A 89 -1.81 -9.47 6.18
C ALA A 89 -3.30 -9.71 6.50
N ALA A 90 -4.20 -8.89 5.96
CA ALA A 90 -5.64 -9.08 6.13
C ALA A 90 -6.11 -10.36 5.43
N ALA A 91 -5.60 -10.62 4.23
CA ALA A 91 -5.89 -11.84 3.47
C ALA A 91 -5.34 -13.10 4.15
N VAL A 92 -4.11 -13.05 4.69
CA VAL A 92 -3.53 -14.17 5.46
C VAL A 92 -4.34 -14.46 6.72
N ARG A 93 -4.81 -13.41 7.42
CA ARG A 93 -5.68 -13.58 8.59
C ARG A 93 -7.01 -14.23 8.21
N LEU A 94 -7.64 -13.78 7.12
CA LEU A 94 -8.86 -14.39 6.59
C LEU A 94 -8.62 -15.84 6.21
N PHE A 95 -7.61 -16.11 5.39
CA PHE A 95 -7.23 -17.45 4.93
C PHE A 95 -6.98 -18.43 6.07
N SER A 96 -6.39 -17.95 7.18
CA SER A 96 -6.13 -18.78 8.37
C SER A 96 -7.41 -19.22 9.10
N ALA A 97 -8.51 -18.48 8.95
CA ALA A 97 -9.79 -18.79 9.58
C ALA A 97 -10.78 -19.44 8.61
N TYR A 98 -10.83 -18.94 7.38
CA TYR A 98 -11.71 -19.34 6.30
C TYR A 98 -10.90 -19.41 5.01
N ARG A 99 -10.89 -20.56 4.34
CA ARG A 99 -10.17 -20.75 3.08
C ARG A 99 -11.10 -21.18 1.96
N PRO A 100 -10.84 -20.78 0.71
CA PRO A 100 -11.66 -21.21 -0.41
C PRO A 100 -11.50 -22.70 -0.64
N TRP A 101 -12.53 -23.34 -1.20
CA TRP A 101 -12.55 -24.78 -1.49
C TRP A 101 -11.33 -25.25 -2.29
N SER A 102 -10.92 -24.47 -3.30
CA SER A 102 -9.73 -24.69 -4.13
C SER A 102 -8.39 -24.74 -3.36
N ALA A 103 -8.32 -24.23 -2.12
CA ALA A 103 -7.14 -24.38 -1.26
C ALA A 103 -7.06 -25.77 -0.59
N GLY A 104 -8.11 -26.59 -0.72
CA GLY A 104 -8.16 -27.96 -0.23
C GLY A 104 -8.06 -28.10 1.29
N ALA A 105 -7.65 -29.29 1.75
CA ALA A 105 -7.46 -29.60 3.17
C ALA A 105 -6.13 -29.10 3.75
N ALA A 106 -5.37 -28.28 3.02
CA ALA A 106 -4.05 -27.78 3.42
C ALA A 106 -4.18 -26.73 4.54
N GLY A 107 -4.47 -27.17 5.77
CA GLY A 107 -4.44 -26.32 6.97
C GLY A 107 -5.68 -26.42 7.86
N GLY A 108 -5.64 -25.66 8.96
CA GLY A 108 -6.79 -25.44 9.86
C GLY A 108 -7.76 -24.37 9.33
N GLY A 109 -8.96 -24.30 9.91
CA GLY A 109 -10.02 -23.35 9.53
C GLY A 109 -11.15 -23.96 8.70
N HIS A 110 -12.17 -23.16 8.39
CA HIS A 110 -13.38 -23.57 7.68
C HIS A 110 -13.22 -23.42 6.16
N LEU A 111 -13.81 -24.35 5.39
CA LEU A 111 -13.91 -24.23 3.94
C LEU A 111 -15.13 -23.37 3.59
N ILE A 112 -14.94 -22.41 2.69
CA ILE A 112 -15.99 -21.57 2.12
C ILE A 112 -15.89 -21.54 0.59
N SER A 113 -16.90 -21.03 -0.10
CA SER A 113 -16.86 -20.86 -1.55
C SER A 113 -15.83 -19.81 -1.96
N GLU A 114 -15.32 -19.90 -3.19
CA GLU A 114 -14.42 -18.92 -3.80
C GLU A 114 -15.02 -17.52 -3.79
N GLY A 115 -16.31 -17.40 -4.12
CA GLY A 115 -17.04 -16.14 -4.10
C GLY A 115 -17.11 -15.54 -2.69
N ALA A 116 -17.48 -16.33 -1.68
CA ALA A 116 -17.54 -15.85 -0.30
C ALA A 116 -16.16 -15.40 0.22
N PHE A 117 -15.09 -16.11 -0.16
CA PHE A 117 -13.73 -15.72 0.21
C PHE A 117 -13.31 -14.41 -0.48
N HIS A 118 -13.63 -14.27 -1.77
CA HIS A 118 -13.37 -13.05 -2.53
C HIS A 118 -14.10 -11.84 -1.95
N ASP A 119 -15.41 -11.96 -1.68
CA ASP A 119 -16.21 -10.88 -1.10
C ASP A 119 -15.68 -10.44 0.26
N ALA A 120 -15.26 -11.41 1.10
CA ALA A 120 -14.62 -11.11 2.38
C ALA A 120 -13.29 -10.35 2.23
N LEU A 121 -12.51 -10.64 1.17
CA LEU A 121 -11.30 -9.88 0.85
C LEU A 121 -11.61 -8.47 0.35
N VAL A 122 -12.66 -8.30 -0.46
CA VAL A 122 -13.13 -6.98 -0.94
C VAL A 122 -13.54 -6.12 0.25
N ASP A 123 -14.35 -6.67 1.16
CA ASP A 123 -14.79 -5.97 2.38
C ASP A 123 -13.59 -5.60 3.27
N ALA A 124 -12.63 -6.51 3.43
CA ALA A 124 -11.42 -6.25 4.20
C ALA A 124 -10.56 -5.13 3.57
N ALA A 125 -10.46 -5.10 2.23
CA ALA A 125 -9.77 -4.04 1.52
C ALA A 125 -10.52 -2.70 1.66
N ALA A 126 -11.84 -2.68 1.46
CA ALA A 126 -12.69 -1.50 1.59
C ALA A 126 -12.66 -0.89 3.00
N ALA A 127 -12.47 -1.72 4.03
CA ALA A 127 -12.33 -1.28 5.41
C ALA A 127 -10.94 -0.68 5.75
N SER A 128 -9.96 -0.70 4.82
CA SER A 128 -8.64 -0.12 5.05
C SER A 128 -8.68 1.42 5.13
N ASP A 129 -7.74 1.99 5.88
CA ASP A 129 -7.58 3.45 5.91
C ASP A 129 -7.21 4.03 4.54
N ALA A 130 -6.52 3.26 3.69
CA ALA A 130 -6.26 3.64 2.30
C ALA A 130 -7.54 3.94 1.53
N LEU A 131 -8.52 3.02 1.53
CA LEU A 131 -9.76 3.19 0.76
C LEU A 131 -10.75 4.14 1.42
N ARG A 132 -10.76 4.24 2.75
CA ARG A 132 -11.47 5.34 3.44
C ARG A 132 -10.93 6.71 3.02
N LEU A 133 -9.61 6.86 2.93
CA LEU A 133 -8.99 8.10 2.46
C LEU A 133 -9.30 8.35 0.97
N CYS A 134 -9.29 7.32 0.12
CA CYS A 134 -9.68 7.44 -1.27
C CYS A 134 -11.12 7.96 -1.42
N GLY A 135 -12.06 7.44 -0.61
CA GLY A 135 -13.43 7.96 -0.56
C GLY A 135 -13.48 9.45 -0.24
N LYS A 136 -12.73 9.91 0.78
CA LYS A 136 -12.60 11.34 1.11
C LYS A 136 -12.03 12.16 -0.05
N ILE A 137 -10.94 11.71 -0.66
CA ILE A 137 -10.27 12.39 -1.78
C ILE A 137 -11.23 12.52 -2.97
N ARG A 138 -11.92 11.44 -3.32
CA ARG A 138 -12.78 11.38 -4.52
C ARG A 138 -13.95 12.36 -4.45
N HIS A 139 -14.37 12.80 -3.26
CA HIS A 139 -15.40 13.85 -3.11
C HIS A 139 -15.00 15.22 -3.67
N VAL A 140 -13.70 15.53 -3.77
CA VAL A 140 -13.22 16.85 -4.23
C VAL A 140 -12.18 16.77 -5.33
N TYR A 141 -11.72 15.56 -5.65
CA TYR A 141 -10.68 15.33 -6.64
C TYR A 141 -11.21 14.44 -7.76
N ALA A 142 -11.26 14.99 -8.98
CA ALA A 142 -11.71 14.29 -10.18
C ALA A 142 -10.56 13.67 -10.99
N GLY A 143 -9.31 13.98 -10.68
CA GLY A 143 -8.15 13.45 -11.41
C GLY A 143 -7.88 11.96 -11.13
N PRO A 144 -6.89 11.38 -11.82
CA PRO A 144 -6.49 10.01 -11.58
C PRO A 144 -5.98 9.77 -10.17
N LEU A 145 -6.53 8.72 -9.58
CA LEU A 145 -6.20 8.23 -8.26
C LEU A 145 -5.77 6.79 -8.41
N PHE A 146 -4.60 6.43 -7.86
CA PHE A 146 -4.22 5.03 -7.75
C PHE A 146 -3.84 4.66 -6.33
N VAL A 147 -3.97 3.37 -6.02
CA VAL A 147 -3.75 2.82 -4.69
C VAL A 147 -2.76 1.67 -4.79
N MET A 148 -1.75 1.70 -3.94
CA MET A 148 -0.79 0.62 -3.77
C MET A 148 -0.91 0.02 -2.37
N PRO A 149 -0.85 -1.31 -2.23
CA PRO A 149 -0.89 -1.95 -0.92
C PRO A 149 0.40 -1.67 -0.14
N GLN A 150 0.40 -2.00 1.14
CA GLN A 150 1.64 -2.16 1.90
C GLN A 150 2.48 -3.24 1.21
N PRO A 151 3.81 -3.09 1.16
CA PRO A 151 4.69 -4.16 0.70
C PRO A 151 4.39 -5.45 1.45
N ASN A 152 4.48 -6.58 0.75
CA ASN A 152 4.41 -7.87 1.42
C ASN A 152 5.58 -7.99 2.42
N PRO A 153 5.43 -8.78 3.50
CA PRO A 153 6.54 -8.99 4.41
C PRO A 153 7.76 -9.55 3.69
N LEU A 154 8.94 -9.28 4.24
CA LEU A 154 10.19 -9.80 3.71
C LEU A 154 10.26 -11.33 3.87
N GLU A 155 10.88 -12.03 2.92
CA GLU A 155 11.00 -13.51 2.92
C GLU A 155 11.75 -14.05 4.15
N GLY A 156 12.72 -13.28 4.68
CA GLY A 156 13.43 -13.62 5.91
C GLY A 156 12.52 -13.71 7.14
N LEU A 157 11.27 -13.25 7.06
CA LEU A 157 10.26 -13.43 8.11
C LEU A 157 10.11 -14.90 8.53
N LEU A 158 10.25 -15.84 7.59
CA LEU A 158 10.11 -17.27 7.85
C LEU A 158 11.27 -17.85 8.68
N ALA A 159 12.42 -17.20 8.67
CA ALA A 159 13.61 -17.60 9.43
C ALA A 159 13.69 -16.94 10.82
N SER A 160 12.77 -16.02 11.15
CA SER A 160 12.80 -15.33 12.43
C SER A 160 12.53 -16.29 13.60
N THR A 161 13.47 -16.34 14.53
CA THR A 161 13.39 -17.17 15.75
C THR A 161 12.96 -16.37 16.99
N GLU A 162 12.81 -15.04 16.90
CA GLU A 162 12.52 -14.18 18.04
C GLU A 162 11.01 -14.03 18.32
N GLY A 163 10.65 -13.67 19.55
CA GLY A 163 9.25 -13.52 19.99
C GLY A 163 8.41 -12.50 19.18
N LYS A 164 9.04 -11.59 18.42
CA LYS A 164 8.35 -10.67 17.49
C LYS A 164 7.72 -11.39 16.30
N ALA A 165 8.27 -12.53 15.88
CA ALA A 165 7.66 -13.43 14.89
C ALA A 165 6.23 -13.83 15.27
N ASN A 166 5.96 -14.03 16.57
CA ASN A 166 4.63 -14.37 17.05
C ASN A 166 3.64 -13.20 16.93
N ALA A 167 4.10 -11.95 17.08
CA ALA A 167 3.25 -10.75 16.97
C ALA A 167 2.75 -10.51 15.53
N ILE A 168 3.58 -10.82 14.53
CA ILE A 168 3.20 -10.74 13.10
C ILE A 168 2.48 -12.01 12.64
N GLY A 169 2.46 -13.06 13.48
CA GLY A 169 1.79 -14.31 13.19
C GLY A 169 2.54 -15.17 12.17
N VAL A 170 3.87 -15.31 12.32
CA VAL A 170 4.73 -16.09 11.41
C VAL A 170 4.16 -17.47 11.09
N GLY A 171 3.54 -18.16 12.06
CA GLY A 171 2.87 -19.44 11.80
C GLY A 171 1.77 -19.37 10.73
N ARG A 172 0.97 -18.28 10.73
CA ARG A 172 -0.07 -18.04 9.71
C ARG A 172 0.54 -17.75 8.35
N TRP A 173 1.56 -16.89 8.30
CA TRP A 173 2.29 -16.58 7.07
C TRP A 173 2.94 -17.82 6.46
N SER A 174 3.63 -18.61 7.28
CA SER A 174 4.28 -19.85 6.88
C SER A 174 3.27 -20.88 6.37
N SER A 175 2.12 -21.01 7.06
CA SER A 175 1.02 -21.88 6.61
C SER A 175 0.44 -21.43 5.28
N ALA A 176 0.13 -20.14 5.13
CA ALA A 176 -0.44 -19.57 3.92
C ALA A 176 0.52 -19.71 2.73
N ALA A 177 1.80 -19.35 2.91
CA ALA A 177 2.82 -19.44 1.87
C ALA A 177 2.96 -20.86 1.34
N ARG A 178 3.07 -21.87 2.22
CA ARG A 178 3.23 -23.28 1.82
C ARG A 178 1.99 -23.89 1.16
N SER A 179 0.80 -23.48 1.58
CA SER A 179 -0.46 -24.09 1.10
C SER A 179 -0.99 -23.43 -0.16
N TRP A 180 -0.93 -22.09 -0.23
CA TRP A 180 -1.67 -21.34 -1.23
C TRP A 180 -1.02 -19.98 -1.56
N GLY A 181 0.26 -19.76 -1.25
CA GLY A 181 0.91 -18.44 -1.29
C GLY A 181 0.62 -17.61 -2.54
N PRO A 182 1.16 -17.96 -3.72
CA PRO A 182 0.94 -17.19 -4.95
C PRO A 182 -0.54 -17.01 -5.32
N ASN A 183 -1.38 -18.02 -5.06
CA ASN A 183 -2.82 -17.95 -5.30
C ASN A 183 -3.54 -17.01 -4.33
N LEU A 184 -3.14 -16.98 -3.06
CA LEU A 184 -3.65 -16.06 -2.06
C LEU A 184 -3.30 -14.62 -2.43
N TYR A 185 -2.07 -14.38 -2.90
CA TYR A 185 -1.67 -13.07 -3.36
C TYR A 185 -2.43 -12.66 -4.63
N ALA A 186 -2.64 -13.58 -5.58
CA ALA A 186 -3.48 -13.33 -6.75
C ALA A 186 -4.93 -12.98 -6.37
N ALA A 187 -5.54 -13.72 -5.43
CA ALA A 187 -6.88 -13.46 -4.91
C ALA A 187 -6.95 -12.10 -4.20
N PHE A 188 -5.95 -11.76 -3.37
CA PHE A 188 -5.84 -10.45 -2.75
C PHE A 188 -5.76 -9.32 -3.80
N ARG A 189 -4.91 -9.46 -4.83
CA ARG A 189 -4.80 -8.46 -5.91
C ARG A 189 -6.12 -8.28 -6.66
N ALA A 190 -6.88 -9.36 -6.89
CA ALA A 190 -8.20 -9.29 -7.50
C ALA A 190 -9.18 -8.50 -6.64
N ALA A 191 -9.30 -8.86 -5.36
CA ALA A 191 -10.18 -8.16 -4.42
C ALA A 191 -9.81 -6.67 -4.26
N CYS A 192 -8.52 -6.33 -4.23
CA CYS A 192 -8.10 -4.94 -4.17
C CYS A 192 -8.45 -4.14 -5.44
N ARG A 193 -8.39 -4.76 -6.63
CA ARG A 193 -8.86 -4.09 -7.86
C ARG A 193 -10.33 -3.72 -7.76
N ASP A 194 -11.16 -4.66 -7.33
CA ASP A 194 -12.61 -4.45 -7.23
C ASP A 194 -12.94 -3.39 -6.17
N ALA A 195 -12.29 -3.48 -4.99
CA ALA A 195 -12.45 -2.49 -3.94
C ALA A 195 -11.98 -1.08 -4.36
N CYS A 196 -10.87 -0.96 -5.09
CA CYS A 196 -10.39 0.33 -5.60
C CYS A 196 -11.33 0.90 -6.67
N ALA A 197 -11.84 0.05 -7.57
CA ALA A 197 -12.76 0.46 -8.63
C ALA A 197 -14.04 1.10 -8.07
N ALA A 198 -14.56 0.59 -6.93
CA ALA A 198 -15.70 1.17 -6.23
C ALA A 198 -15.48 2.63 -5.75
N HIS A 199 -14.22 3.05 -5.60
CA HIS A 199 -13.83 4.43 -5.24
C HIS A 199 -13.34 5.25 -6.46
N GLY A 200 -13.53 4.73 -7.68
CA GLY A 200 -12.99 5.32 -8.90
C GLY A 200 -11.46 5.41 -8.87
N ALA A 201 -10.77 4.49 -8.18
CA ALA A 201 -9.33 4.43 -8.09
C ALA A 201 -8.78 3.23 -8.85
N THR A 202 -7.55 3.34 -9.35
CA THR A 202 -6.83 2.23 -9.99
C THR A 202 -5.97 1.51 -8.96
N PHE A 203 -6.13 0.20 -8.82
CA PHE A 203 -5.19 -0.58 -8.00
C PHE A 203 -3.91 -0.84 -8.77
N VAL A 204 -2.76 -0.52 -8.17
CA VAL A 204 -1.43 -0.83 -8.68
C VAL A 204 -0.78 -1.81 -7.73
N ALA A 205 -0.50 -3.02 -8.22
CA ALA A 205 0.13 -4.06 -7.42
C ALA A 205 1.59 -3.70 -7.07
N GLN A 206 2.12 -4.36 -6.04
CA GLN A 206 3.56 -4.38 -5.82
C GLN A 206 4.25 -4.99 -7.06
N PRO A 207 5.38 -4.42 -7.55
CA PRO A 207 6.08 -4.95 -8.70
C PRO A 207 6.49 -6.41 -8.52
N ASP A 208 6.23 -7.26 -9.53
CA ASP A 208 6.51 -8.70 -9.45
C ASP A 208 8.02 -8.97 -9.28
N ASP A 209 8.90 -8.10 -9.77
CA ASP A 209 10.35 -8.22 -9.62
C ASP A 209 10.84 -7.96 -8.19
N THR A 210 10.01 -7.35 -7.33
CA THR A 210 10.31 -7.18 -5.90
C THR A 210 9.93 -8.39 -5.06
N LEU A 211 9.24 -9.36 -5.65
CA LEU A 211 8.73 -10.53 -4.94
C LEU A 211 9.72 -11.71 -5.00
N ALA A 212 9.79 -12.42 -3.88
CA ALA A 212 10.34 -13.77 -3.74
C ALA A 212 9.19 -14.78 -3.79
N ASP A 213 9.32 -15.79 -4.66
CA ASP A 213 8.35 -16.85 -4.87
C ASP A 213 6.90 -16.36 -5.09
N GLY A 214 6.73 -15.16 -5.64
CA GLY A 214 5.43 -14.54 -5.92
C GLY A 214 4.57 -14.24 -4.68
N PHE A 215 5.16 -14.22 -3.47
CA PHE A 215 4.40 -14.02 -2.23
C PHE A 215 5.08 -13.07 -1.23
N PHE A 216 6.35 -13.28 -0.89
CA PHE A 216 7.08 -12.38 0.01
C PHE A 216 7.82 -11.30 -0.78
N THR A 217 8.22 -10.22 -0.14
CA THR A 217 9.18 -9.28 -0.71
C THR A 217 10.60 -9.84 -0.52
N ARG A 218 11.47 -9.69 -1.52
CA ARG A 218 12.88 -10.10 -1.41
C ARG A 218 13.61 -9.36 -0.30
N ASP A 219 14.52 -10.05 0.39
CA ASP A 219 15.29 -9.47 1.50
C ASP A 219 16.21 -8.32 1.06
N GLU A 220 16.59 -8.23 -0.22
CA GLU A 220 17.38 -7.12 -0.76
C GLU A 220 16.68 -5.75 -0.64
N TYR A 221 15.36 -5.74 -0.48
CA TYR A 221 14.56 -4.52 -0.28
C TYR A 221 14.39 -4.15 1.19
N ARG A 222 14.98 -4.89 2.13
CA ARG A 222 14.89 -4.64 3.57
C ARG A 222 15.44 -3.28 3.95
N TYR A 223 14.68 -2.52 4.73
CA TYR A 223 15.23 -1.39 5.47
C TYR A 223 16.13 -1.88 6.61
N HIS A 224 17.38 -1.45 6.61
CA HIS A 224 18.32 -1.75 7.69
C HIS A 224 18.33 -0.61 8.71
N ASP A 225 17.58 -0.78 9.79
CA ASP A 225 17.66 0.11 10.95
C ASP A 225 18.75 -0.38 11.91
N PRO A 226 19.81 0.42 12.19
CA PRO A 226 20.83 0.04 13.16
C PRO A 226 20.27 -0.26 14.56
N ALA A 227 19.11 0.32 14.92
CA ALA A 227 18.48 0.13 16.22
C ALA A 227 17.61 -1.13 16.29
N THR A 228 17.14 -1.65 15.14
CA THR A 228 16.24 -2.81 15.10
C THR A 228 16.78 -3.89 14.17
N LYS A 229 17.18 -5.03 14.75
CA LYS A 229 17.73 -6.17 14.00
C LYS A 229 16.69 -6.89 13.13
N GLU A 230 15.41 -6.69 13.40
CA GLU A 230 14.31 -7.41 12.77
C GLU A 230 13.18 -6.47 12.37
N ASP A 231 13.33 -5.84 11.21
CA ASP A 231 12.24 -5.16 10.52
C ASP A 231 11.87 -5.95 9.26
N TYR A 232 10.70 -6.57 9.27
CA TYR A 232 10.17 -7.35 8.15
C TYR A 232 9.12 -6.61 7.32
N ALA A 233 8.87 -5.32 7.64
CA ALA A 233 7.78 -4.54 7.06
C ALA A 233 8.27 -3.28 6.32
N HIS A 234 9.35 -2.64 6.79
CA HIS A 234 9.87 -1.43 6.14
C HIS A 234 10.89 -1.75 5.05
N MET A 235 10.85 -0.92 4.00
CA MET A 235 11.62 -1.11 2.78
C MET A 235 12.69 -0.02 2.62
N ASN A 236 13.79 -0.36 1.96
CA ASN A 236 14.90 0.55 1.70
C ASN A 236 14.66 1.47 0.49
N ILE A 237 15.67 2.28 0.18
CA ILE A 237 15.66 3.25 -0.92
C ILE A 237 15.41 2.57 -2.27
N SER A 238 16.02 1.41 -2.54
CA SER A 238 15.84 0.71 -3.82
C SER A 238 14.40 0.26 -4.07
N TYR A 239 13.67 -0.10 -3.00
CA TYR A 239 12.21 -0.32 -3.13
C TYR A 239 11.47 0.99 -3.38
N GLY A 240 11.87 2.07 -2.70
CA GLY A 240 11.37 3.41 -2.96
C GLY A 240 11.52 3.85 -4.41
N GLU A 241 12.64 3.48 -5.05
CA GLU A 241 12.87 3.76 -6.46
C GLU A 241 11.83 3.05 -7.35
N ARG A 242 11.47 1.80 -7.03
CA ARG A 242 10.41 1.07 -7.72
C ARG A 242 9.05 1.76 -7.58
N LEU A 243 8.72 2.28 -6.39
CA LEU A 243 7.48 3.05 -6.19
C LEU A 243 7.45 4.33 -7.03
N CYS A 244 8.58 5.05 -7.10
CA CYS A 244 8.69 6.26 -7.93
C CYS A 244 8.57 5.94 -9.42
N ARG A 245 9.15 4.84 -9.91
CA ARG A 245 8.99 4.40 -11.31
C ARG A 245 7.55 4.05 -11.64
N LEU A 246 6.86 3.32 -10.76
CA LEU A 246 5.43 3.02 -10.95
C LEU A 246 4.57 4.28 -11.03
N ALA A 247 4.84 5.27 -10.17
CA ALA A 247 4.14 6.57 -10.25
C ALA A 247 4.40 7.28 -11.59
N ALA A 248 5.63 7.15 -12.12
CA ALA A 248 6.00 7.71 -13.41
C ALA A 248 5.35 6.99 -14.60
N GLU A 249 5.35 5.66 -14.58
CA GLU A 249 4.68 4.80 -15.57
C GLU A 249 3.17 5.09 -15.58
N PHE A 250 2.55 5.16 -14.41
CA PHE A 250 1.14 5.53 -14.28
C PHE A 250 0.84 6.91 -14.86
N ALA A 251 1.75 7.87 -14.73
CA ALA A 251 1.60 9.20 -15.32
C ALA A 251 1.74 9.17 -16.86
N ALA A 252 2.64 8.34 -17.39
CA ALA A 252 2.91 8.21 -18.82
C ALA A 252 1.81 7.46 -19.58
N ASP A 253 1.22 6.43 -18.98
CA ASP A 253 0.19 5.58 -19.61
C ASP A 253 -1.20 6.24 -19.69
N ARG A 254 -1.32 7.49 -19.24
CA ARG A 254 -2.59 8.22 -19.32
C ARG A 254 -2.92 8.47 -20.79
N PRO A 255 -4.12 8.10 -21.26
CA PRO A 255 -4.65 8.71 -22.48
C PRO A 255 -4.61 10.22 -22.26
N ALA A 256 -3.99 10.97 -23.17
CA ALA A 256 -4.03 12.42 -23.14
C ALA A 256 -5.49 12.82 -22.93
N ALA A 257 -5.80 13.40 -21.76
CA ALA A 257 -7.16 13.64 -21.38
C ALA A 257 -7.83 14.43 -22.50
N LEU A 258 -8.90 13.88 -23.08
CA LEU A 258 -9.78 14.61 -23.99
C LEU A 258 -10.09 15.93 -23.28
N THR A 259 -9.53 17.02 -23.81
CA THR A 259 -9.82 18.37 -23.36
C THR A 259 -11.31 18.58 -23.58
N TYR A 260 -12.10 18.38 -22.53
CA TYR A 260 -13.46 18.89 -22.45
C TYR A 260 -13.32 20.41 -22.30
N GLY A 261 -13.29 21.08 -23.46
CA GLY A 261 -13.47 22.53 -23.55
C GLY A 261 -14.92 22.92 -23.32
#